data_AF-K0KS65-F1
#
_entry.id   AF-K0KS65-F1
#
_cell.length_a   1.000
_cell.length_b   1.000
_cell.length_c   1.000
_cell.angle_alpha   90.00
_cell.angle_beta   90.00
_cell.angle_gamma   90.00
#
_symmetry.space_group_name_H-M   'P 1'
#
loop_
_entity.id
_entity.type
_entity.pdbx_description
1 polymer ?
#
loop_
_entity_poly.entity_id
_entity_poly.type
_entity_poly.pdbx_seq_one_letter_code
_entity_poly.pdbx_strand_id
1 'polypeptide(L)'
;MNNNLTAAQEKGYKTILNLTDEELIGTLRLEPVKTETRGTMYENCQSERFVAALCDPRTSYEFKLNEIFEIVEPQNVEYKKFTVKLILKSHPTSALSEGDIKNIKAYIDRCEREHYLNIFMEPDLNISDVTSYLNRVGFLKSDKEVDDDICKINIERIPKVLIHIKTPEFFRCFHQLLNIYSNSLLNSSHYSQFKLIGKVFQRQGSNFISIEGTIPHRNCVYFFKPFFKLSNQEDFIINRELFQMYSNTFKMFDLGNDSSNLQKKFYSIYDMDCPNDKINVKNNIDNLYENESLPPYSNIE
;
A
#
# COMPACT_ATOMS: atom_id res chain seq x y z
N MET A 1 2.19 -14.88 2.52
CA MET A 1 2.17 -15.70 1.28
C MET A 1 3.49 -16.46 1.26
N ASN A 2 3.47 -17.78 1.51
CA ASN A 2 4.67 -18.62 1.46
C ASN A 2 5.06 -18.83 -0.01
N ASN A 3 5.90 -17.92 -0.52
CA ASN A 3 6.44 -17.98 -1.87
C ASN A 3 7.76 -18.75 -1.85
N ASN A 4 7.69 -20.08 -1.97
CA ASN A 4 8.89 -20.86 -2.27
C ASN A 4 9.30 -20.58 -3.72
N LEU A 5 10.14 -19.57 -3.90
CA LEU A 5 10.81 -19.28 -5.17
C LEU A 5 11.78 -20.43 -5.50
N THR A 6 11.90 -20.76 -6.77
CA THR A 6 13.00 -21.62 -7.24
C THR A 6 14.32 -20.87 -7.15
N ALA A 7 15.44 -21.58 -7.10
CA ALA A 7 16.77 -20.97 -7.05
C ALA A 7 17.02 -19.97 -8.22
N ALA A 8 16.45 -20.25 -9.41
CA ALA A 8 16.54 -19.34 -10.55
C ALA A 8 15.74 -18.04 -10.33
N GLN A 9 14.57 -18.14 -9.71
CA GLN A 9 13.71 -16.99 -9.39
C GLN A 9 14.31 -16.15 -8.25
N GLU A 10 14.87 -16.77 -7.22
CA GLU A 10 15.58 -16.06 -6.14
C GLU A 10 16.80 -15.31 -6.68
N LYS A 11 17.56 -15.94 -7.59
CA LYS A 11 18.64 -15.27 -8.30
C LYS A 11 18.11 -14.10 -9.11
N GLY A 12 17.03 -14.28 -9.87
CA GLY A 12 16.41 -13.21 -10.65
C GLY A 12 16.02 -12.01 -9.80
N TYR A 13 15.34 -12.25 -8.67
CA TYR A 13 15.00 -11.22 -7.69
C TYR A 13 16.24 -10.44 -7.21
N LYS A 14 17.26 -11.16 -6.73
CA LYS A 14 18.51 -10.54 -6.24
C LYS A 14 19.25 -9.78 -7.34
N THR A 15 19.28 -10.32 -8.56
CA THR A 15 19.90 -9.65 -9.71
C THR A 15 19.21 -8.31 -9.98
N ILE A 16 17.87 -8.26 -10.03
CA ILE A 16 17.12 -7.01 -10.24
C ILE A 16 17.50 -5.94 -9.22
N LEU A 17 17.56 -6.30 -7.92
CA LEU A 17 17.91 -5.35 -6.85
C LEU A 17 19.32 -4.76 -6.99
N ASN A 18 20.24 -5.55 -7.56
CA ASN A 18 21.65 -5.20 -7.66
C ASN A 18 22.05 -4.57 -9.00
N LEU A 19 21.11 -4.40 -9.95
CA LEU A 19 21.40 -3.71 -11.21
C LEU A 19 21.85 -2.28 -10.96
N THR A 20 22.92 -1.86 -11.62
CA THR A 20 23.25 -0.43 -11.76
C THR A 20 22.15 0.30 -12.53
N ASP A 21 22.11 1.63 -12.45
CA ASP A 21 21.10 2.41 -13.19
C ASP A 21 21.20 2.14 -14.71
N GLU A 22 22.41 2.08 -15.27
CA GLU A 22 22.61 1.77 -16.70
C GLU A 22 22.10 0.37 -17.07
N GLU A 23 22.40 -0.65 -16.26
CA GLU A 23 21.93 -2.02 -16.50
C GLU A 23 20.42 -2.13 -16.34
N LEU A 24 19.85 -1.46 -15.33
CA LEU A 24 18.41 -1.40 -15.09
C LEU A 24 17.70 -0.82 -16.32
N ILE A 25 18.17 0.34 -16.79
CA ILE A 25 17.61 1.02 -17.95
C ILE A 25 17.81 0.17 -19.20
N GLY A 26 18.95 -0.48 -19.36
CA GLY A 26 19.24 -1.36 -20.49
C GLY A 26 18.43 -2.66 -20.51
N THR A 27 17.95 -3.13 -19.35
CA THR A 27 17.36 -4.47 -19.20
C THR A 27 15.85 -4.44 -19.02
N LEU A 28 15.33 -3.51 -18.22
CA LEU A 28 13.94 -3.48 -17.81
C LEU A 28 13.23 -2.24 -18.36
N ARG A 29 11.90 -2.32 -18.48
CA ARG A 29 11.04 -1.18 -18.85
C ARG A 29 9.74 -1.21 -18.07
N LEU A 30 9.05 -0.07 -18.05
CA LEU A 30 7.69 0.03 -17.53
C LEU A 30 6.68 -0.16 -18.68
N GLU A 31 5.69 -1.00 -18.44
CA GLU A 31 4.55 -1.18 -19.32
C GLU A 31 3.26 -0.73 -18.62
N PRO A 32 2.50 0.22 -19.19
CA PRO A 32 1.17 0.56 -18.68
C PRO A 32 0.27 -0.66 -18.72
N VAL A 33 -0.46 -0.91 -17.64
CA VAL A 33 -1.42 -2.00 -17.58
C VAL A 33 -2.82 -1.45 -17.47
N LYS A 34 -3.69 -1.86 -18.40
CA LYS A 34 -5.13 -1.72 -18.23
C LYS A 34 -5.57 -2.72 -17.16
N THR A 35 -5.49 -2.34 -15.90
CA THR A 35 -6.00 -3.19 -14.82
C THR A 35 -7.52 -3.31 -14.93
N GLU A 36 -8.05 -4.53 -14.80
CA GLU A 36 -9.45 -4.71 -14.44
C GLU A 36 -9.73 -3.86 -13.19
N THR A 37 -10.79 -3.05 -13.22
CA THR A 37 -11.22 -2.23 -12.07
C THR A 37 -11.55 -3.12 -10.88
N ARG A 38 -10.54 -3.42 -10.07
CA ARG A 38 -10.66 -4.07 -8.78
C ARG A 38 -9.83 -3.30 -7.76
N GLY A 39 -10.49 -2.95 -6.67
CA GLY A 39 -9.91 -2.37 -5.48
C GLY A 39 -10.90 -1.42 -4.81
N THR A 40 -11.34 -1.82 -3.61
CA THR A 40 -12.17 -1.01 -2.71
C THR A 40 -11.45 -0.54 -1.44
N MET A 41 -10.23 -1.04 -1.18
CA MET A 41 -9.44 -0.72 0.02
C MET A 41 -7.96 -0.72 -0.32
N TYR A 42 -7.26 0.33 0.11
CA TYR A 42 -5.83 0.56 -0.08
C TYR A 42 -5.30 1.10 1.24
N GLU A 43 -4.34 0.41 1.83
CA GLU A 43 -3.93 0.64 3.22
C GLU A 43 -2.81 1.68 3.27
N ASN A 44 -2.70 2.43 4.35
CA ASN A 44 -1.48 3.15 4.73
C ASN A 44 -1.21 2.73 6.17
N CYS A 45 -0.79 1.47 6.33
CA CYS A 45 -0.71 0.80 7.62
C CYS A 45 0.75 0.75 8.12
N GLN A 46 0.99 1.34 9.28
CA GLN A 46 2.21 1.12 10.07
C GLN A 46 2.08 -0.11 10.98
N SER A 47 0.85 -0.61 11.16
CA SER A 47 0.51 -1.72 12.04
C SER A 47 -0.34 -2.75 11.29
N GLU A 48 0.23 -3.93 11.07
CA GLU A 48 -0.52 -5.10 10.57
C GLU A 48 -1.63 -5.49 11.53
N ARG A 49 -1.41 -5.26 12.83
CA ARG A 49 -2.38 -5.47 13.91
C ARG A 49 -3.60 -4.58 13.76
N PHE A 50 -3.45 -3.37 13.23
CA PHE A 50 -4.59 -2.49 12.95
C PHE A 50 -5.46 -3.06 11.83
N VAL A 51 -4.87 -3.51 10.73
CA VAL A 51 -5.62 -4.13 9.62
C VAL A 51 -6.28 -5.43 10.08
N ALA A 52 -5.58 -6.22 10.90
CA ALA A 52 -6.13 -7.43 11.52
C ALA A 52 -7.34 -7.10 12.40
N ALA A 53 -7.24 -6.13 13.31
CA ALA A 53 -8.35 -5.72 14.18
C ALA A 53 -9.51 -5.10 13.40
N LEU A 54 -9.22 -4.31 12.36
CA LEU A 54 -10.21 -3.73 11.46
C LEU A 54 -11.04 -4.83 10.77
N CYS A 55 -10.38 -5.88 10.29
CA CYS A 55 -10.99 -6.96 9.51
C CYS A 55 -11.43 -8.18 10.33
N ASP A 56 -11.13 -8.23 11.65
CA ASP A 56 -11.41 -9.39 12.51
C ASP A 56 -12.91 -9.72 12.54
N PRO A 57 -13.34 -10.91 12.09
CA PRO A 57 -14.75 -11.28 12.09
C PRO A 57 -15.34 -11.52 13.48
N ARG A 58 -14.51 -11.67 14.54
CA ARG A 58 -15.00 -11.95 15.91
C ARG A 58 -15.56 -10.70 16.60
N THR A 59 -15.03 -9.51 16.28
CA THR A 59 -15.49 -8.26 16.87
C THR A 59 -16.58 -7.61 16.01
N SER A 60 -17.62 -7.06 16.66
CA SER A 60 -18.72 -6.40 15.97
C SER A 60 -18.28 -5.07 15.33
N TYR A 61 -19.03 -4.60 14.33
CA TYR A 61 -18.76 -3.32 13.69
C TYR A 61 -18.86 -2.16 14.67
N GLU A 62 -19.88 -2.20 15.53
CA GLU A 62 -20.16 -1.22 16.57
C GLU A 62 -19.03 -1.17 17.61
N PHE A 63 -18.51 -2.34 18.02
CA PHE A 63 -17.35 -2.40 18.90
C PHE A 63 -16.14 -1.74 18.25
N LYS A 64 -15.83 -2.07 17.00
CA LYS A 64 -14.66 -1.51 16.31
C LYS A 64 -14.76 0.00 16.10
N LEU A 65 -15.94 0.52 15.77
CA LEU A 65 -16.17 1.97 15.61
C LEU A 65 -15.97 2.74 16.93
N ASN A 66 -16.29 2.11 18.05
CA ASN A 66 -16.15 2.72 19.38
C ASN A 66 -14.71 2.58 19.94
N GLU A 67 -14.09 1.42 19.79
CA GLU A 67 -12.82 1.09 20.47
C GLU A 67 -11.59 1.11 19.56
N ILE A 68 -11.70 0.80 18.26
CA ILE A 68 -10.53 0.51 17.41
C ILE A 68 -10.25 1.63 16.41
N PHE A 69 -11.27 2.18 15.76
CA PHE A 69 -11.08 3.14 14.68
C PHE A 69 -12.06 4.30 14.69
N GLU A 70 -11.73 5.32 13.90
CA GLU A 70 -12.62 6.40 13.52
C GLU A 70 -12.67 6.50 11.99
N ILE A 71 -13.84 6.88 11.46
CA ILE A 71 -14.07 7.04 10.02
C ILE A 71 -14.10 8.54 9.71
N VAL A 72 -13.25 8.97 8.78
CA VAL A 72 -13.33 10.28 8.13
C VAL A 72 -13.94 10.07 6.76
N GLU A 73 -15.17 10.55 6.58
CA GLU A 73 -15.81 10.56 5.28
C GLU A 73 -15.26 11.73 4.43
N PRO A 74 -14.58 11.46 3.30
CA PRO A 74 -14.09 12.49 2.43
C PRO A 74 -15.25 13.18 1.71
N GLN A 75 -15.18 14.50 1.58
CA GLN A 75 -16.08 15.25 0.72
C GLN A 75 -15.73 14.97 -0.76
N ASN A 76 -16.34 13.95 -1.36
CA ASN A 76 -16.33 13.67 -2.82
C ASN A 76 -14.95 13.80 -3.51
N VAL A 77 -13.91 13.12 -3.03
CA VAL A 77 -12.59 13.19 -3.67
C VAL A 77 -12.44 12.13 -4.75
N GLU A 78 -12.14 12.58 -5.96
CA GLU A 78 -11.87 11.72 -7.12
C GLU A 78 -10.37 11.49 -7.30
N TYR A 79 -10.03 10.35 -7.87
CA TYR A 79 -8.68 9.95 -8.21
C TYR A 79 -8.67 9.27 -9.56
N LYS A 80 -7.56 9.46 -10.28
CA LYS A 80 -7.17 8.55 -11.36
C LYS A 80 -6.11 7.60 -10.85
N LYS A 81 -6.30 6.31 -11.12
CA LYS A 81 -5.33 5.25 -10.85
C LYS A 81 -4.57 4.97 -12.14
N PHE A 82 -3.26 5.14 -12.06
CA PHE A 82 -2.30 4.71 -13.06
C PHE A 82 -1.60 3.44 -12.58
N THR A 83 -1.46 2.45 -13.46
CA THR A 83 -0.81 1.19 -13.11
C THR A 83 0.28 0.88 -14.14
N VAL A 84 1.49 0.62 -13.66
CA VAL A 84 2.60 0.13 -14.49
C VAL A 84 3.14 -1.16 -13.92
N LYS A 85 3.62 -2.02 -14.81
CA LYS A 85 4.37 -3.21 -14.44
C LYS A 85 5.81 -3.15 -14.93
N LEU A 86 6.72 -3.70 -14.15
CA LEU A 86 8.10 -3.91 -14.54
C LEU A 86 8.19 -5.14 -15.44
N ILE A 87 8.79 -5.00 -16.61
CA ILE A 87 8.98 -6.09 -17.56
C ILE A 87 10.39 -6.12 -18.13
N LEU A 88 10.84 -7.32 -18.51
CA LEU A 88 12.07 -7.51 -19.27
C LEU A 88 11.90 -6.96 -20.70
N LYS A 89 12.89 -6.23 -21.20
CA LYS A 89 12.93 -5.77 -22.59
C LYS A 89 13.09 -6.96 -23.55
N SER A 90 12.60 -6.82 -24.78
CA SER A 90 12.82 -7.82 -25.84
C SER A 90 14.31 -7.93 -26.21
N HIS A 91 15.03 -6.82 -26.11
CA HIS A 91 16.48 -6.73 -26.33
C HIS A 91 17.12 -6.11 -25.09
N PRO A 92 17.37 -6.91 -24.03
CA PRO A 92 18.06 -6.43 -22.84
C PRO A 92 19.54 -6.13 -23.16
N THR A 93 20.18 -5.35 -22.30
CA THR A 93 21.60 -5.01 -22.41
C THR A 93 22.50 -6.25 -22.49
N SER A 94 23.61 -6.12 -23.20
CA SER A 94 24.68 -7.13 -23.24
C SER A 94 25.61 -7.07 -22.02
N ALA A 95 25.41 -6.11 -21.11
CA ALA A 95 26.20 -6.00 -19.88
C ALA A 95 25.93 -7.15 -18.90
N LEU A 96 24.76 -7.79 -18.98
CA LEU A 96 24.40 -8.93 -18.15
C LEU A 96 24.68 -10.26 -18.87
N SER A 97 24.99 -11.29 -18.08
CA SER A 97 25.15 -12.64 -18.63
C SER A 97 23.80 -13.19 -19.13
N GLU A 98 23.83 -14.11 -20.11
CA GLU A 98 22.60 -14.81 -20.55
C GLU A 98 21.91 -15.55 -19.40
N GLY A 99 22.69 -16.05 -18.44
CA GLY A 99 22.18 -16.72 -17.24
C GLY A 99 21.38 -15.76 -16.36
N ASP A 100 21.89 -14.53 -16.16
CA ASP A 100 21.20 -13.50 -15.38
C ASP A 100 19.92 -13.06 -16.05
N ILE A 101 19.94 -12.82 -17.37
CA ILE A 101 18.74 -12.48 -18.14
C ILE A 101 17.68 -13.60 -18.02
N LYS A 102 18.08 -14.87 -18.10
CA LYS A 102 17.18 -16.01 -17.90
C LYS A 102 16.59 -16.06 -16.48
N ASN A 103 17.40 -15.78 -15.46
CA ASN A 103 16.94 -15.74 -14.07
C ASN A 103 15.96 -14.59 -13.82
N ILE A 104 16.27 -13.38 -14.31
CA ILE A 104 15.37 -12.22 -14.26
C ILE A 104 14.04 -12.56 -14.94
N LYS A 105 14.09 -13.14 -16.14
CA LYS A 105 12.90 -13.58 -16.86
C LYS A 105 12.07 -14.58 -16.05
N ALA A 106 12.72 -15.60 -15.47
CA ALA A 106 12.05 -16.61 -14.68
C ALA A 106 11.33 -16.04 -13.45
N TYR A 107 11.91 -15.01 -12.83
CA TYR A 107 11.27 -14.29 -11.73
C TYR A 107 10.08 -13.44 -12.21
N ILE A 108 10.27 -12.62 -13.25
CA ILE A 108 9.21 -11.76 -13.82
C ILE A 108 8.00 -12.57 -14.31
N ASP A 109 8.24 -13.67 -15.01
CA ASP A 109 7.19 -14.52 -15.58
C ASP A 109 6.40 -15.26 -14.48
N ARG A 110 7.02 -15.55 -13.31
CA ARG A 110 6.38 -16.25 -12.18
C ARG A 110 5.52 -15.32 -11.34
N CYS A 111 6.05 -14.14 -11.02
CA CYS A 111 5.53 -13.24 -10.00
C CYS A 111 4.78 -12.06 -10.63
N GLU A 112 3.96 -12.32 -11.66
CA GLU A 112 3.33 -11.28 -12.48
C GLU A 112 2.80 -10.11 -11.63
N ARG A 113 2.01 -10.40 -10.59
CA ARG A 113 1.38 -9.38 -9.73
C ARG A 113 2.32 -8.64 -8.76
N GLU A 114 3.53 -9.15 -8.50
CA GLU A 114 4.50 -8.56 -7.57
C GLU A 114 5.31 -7.42 -8.20
N HIS A 115 5.23 -7.28 -9.52
CA HIS A 115 5.96 -6.28 -10.30
C HIS A 115 5.10 -5.08 -10.68
N TYR A 116 4.05 -4.80 -9.91
CA TYR A 116 3.12 -3.71 -10.17
C TYR A 116 3.38 -2.53 -9.25
N LEU A 117 3.38 -1.34 -9.84
CA LEU A 117 3.24 -0.07 -9.16
C LEU A 117 1.89 0.54 -9.53
N ASN A 118 1.10 0.88 -8.52
CA ASN A 118 -0.15 1.61 -8.69
C ASN A 118 0.05 3.01 -8.12
N ILE A 119 -0.42 4.03 -8.83
CA ILE A 119 -0.35 5.42 -8.42
C ILE A 119 -1.77 5.99 -8.54
N PHE A 120 -2.38 6.31 -7.42
CA PHE A 120 -3.60 7.11 -7.34
C PHE A 120 -3.18 8.56 -7.25
N MET A 121 -3.74 9.41 -8.09
CA MET A 121 -3.50 10.85 -8.03
C MET A 121 -4.81 11.60 -8.30
N GLU A 122 -4.93 12.82 -7.79
CA GLU A 122 -6.03 13.71 -8.15
C GLU A 122 -6.11 13.92 -9.67
N PRO A 123 -7.30 14.21 -10.24
CA PRO A 123 -7.49 14.24 -11.69
C PRO A 123 -6.64 15.30 -12.42
N ASP A 124 -6.31 16.40 -11.74
CA ASP A 124 -5.50 17.53 -12.23
C ASP A 124 -4.00 17.24 -12.29
N LEU A 125 -3.50 16.27 -11.50
CA LEU A 125 -2.09 15.86 -11.49
C LEU A 125 -1.77 14.90 -12.62
N ASN A 126 -0.52 14.75 -13.02
CA ASN A 126 -0.08 13.74 -13.98
C ASN A 126 1.22 13.05 -13.53
N ILE A 127 1.68 12.05 -14.29
CA ILE A 127 2.87 11.28 -13.92
C ILE A 127 4.14 12.13 -13.85
N SER A 128 4.24 13.20 -14.64
CA SER A 128 5.38 14.11 -14.54
C SER A 128 5.41 14.89 -13.22
N ASP A 129 4.24 15.24 -12.66
CA ASP A 129 4.15 15.86 -11.33
C ASP A 129 4.63 14.89 -10.24
N VAL A 130 4.24 13.62 -10.36
CA VAL A 130 4.67 12.55 -9.45
C VAL A 130 6.19 12.36 -9.50
N THR A 131 6.77 12.24 -10.70
CA THR A 131 8.23 12.08 -10.83
C THR A 131 8.99 13.32 -10.38
N SER A 132 8.48 14.52 -10.67
CA SER A 132 9.09 15.78 -10.22
C SER A 132 9.12 15.86 -8.69
N TYR A 133 8.04 15.44 -8.03
CA TYR A 133 8.01 15.33 -6.59
C TYR A 133 9.06 14.32 -6.08
N LEU A 134 9.06 13.09 -6.61
CA LEU A 134 9.97 12.03 -6.19
C LEU A 134 11.45 12.44 -6.36
N ASN A 135 11.78 13.15 -7.45
CA ASN A 135 13.13 13.67 -7.69
C ASN A 135 13.51 14.77 -6.71
N ARG A 136 12.56 15.63 -6.32
CA ARG A 136 12.81 16.69 -5.34
C ARG A 136 13.10 16.13 -3.95
N VAL A 137 12.40 15.08 -3.55
CA VAL A 137 12.62 14.45 -2.24
C VAL A 137 13.80 13.48 -2.25
N GLY A 138 14.18 12.93 -3.42
CA GLY A 138 15.36 12.09 -3.64
C GLY A 138 15.21 10.67 -3.09
N PHE A 139 14.67 10.55 -1.89
CA PHE A 139 14.27 9.32 -1.23
C PHE A 139 13.01 9.59 -0.40
N LEU A 140 12.35 8.52 0.01
CA LEU A 140 11.21 8.59 0.92
C LEU A 140 11.73 9.10 2.28
N LYS A 141 11.28 10.30 2.70
CA LYS A 141 11.70 10.95 3.95
C LYS A 141 11.18 10.23 5.17
N SER A 142 12.06 9.83 6.08
CA SER A 142 11.61 9.09 7.25
C SER A 142 10.65 9.87 8.14
N ASP A 143 9.79 9.16 8.87
CA ASP A 143 8.82 9.72 9.82
C ASP A 143 9.46 10.60 10.90
N LYS A 144 10.76 10.43 11.14
CA LYS A 144 11.59 11.25 12.05
C LYS A 144 12.12 12.52 11.38
N GLU A 145 12.11 12.57 10.05
CA GLU A 145 12.55 13.69 9.20
C GLU A 145 11.38 14.57 8.72
N VAL A 146 10.14 14.16 8.96
CA VAL A 146 8.93 14.95 8.67
C VAL A 146 8.59 15.81 9.89
N ASP A 147 8.62 17.13 9.70
CA ASP A 147 8.28 18.13 10.72
C ASP A 147 6.78 18.10 11.10
N ASP A 148 6.48 18.38 12.38
CA ASP A 148 5.16 18.30 13.00
C ASP A 148 4.13 19.22 12.30
N ASP A 149 4.54 20.38 11.78
CA ASP A 149 3.65 21.33 11.12
C ASP A 149 3.25 20.86 9.70
N ILE A 150 4.17 20.22 8.99
CA ILE A 150 3.90 19.60 7.67
C ILE A 150 3.00 18.38 7.88
N CYS A 151 3.25 17.57 8.92
CA CYS A 151 2.37 16.48 9.29
C CYS A 151 0.96 16.98 9.65
N LYS A 152 0.80 18.02 10.47
CA LYS A 152 -0.52 18.56 10.85
C LYS A 152 -1.34 19.05 9.64
N ILE A 153 -0.72 19.69 8.67
CA ILE A 153 -1.40 20.16 7.45
C ILE A 153 -1.80 18.98 6.53
N ASN A 154 -0.98 17.93 6.49
CA ASN A 154 -1.25 16.72 5.69
C ASN A 154 -2.19 15.73 6.41
N ILE A 155 -2.25 15.77 7.75
CA ILE A 155 -3.19 15.05 8.61
C ILE A 155 -4.64 15.39 8.23
N GLU A 156 -4.91 16.66 7.91
CA GLU A 156 -6.23 17.17 7.51
C GLU A 156 -6.54 17.00 6.02
N ARG A 157 -5.54 16.64 5.19
CA ARG A 157 -5.70 16.56 3.74
C ARG A 157 -5.66 15.12 3.25
N ILE A 158 -6.68 14.77 2.48
CA ILE A 158 -6.68 13.58 1.63
C ILE A 158 -5.47 13.68 0.69
N PRO A 159 -4.57 12.67 0.64
CA PRO A 159 -3.30 12.80 -0.03
C PRO A 159 -3.47 12.93 -1.54
N LYS A 160 -2.92 13.99 -2.14
CA LYS A 160 -3.05 14.23 -3.59
C LYS A 160 -2.51 13.09 -4.46
N VAL A 161 -1.54 12.34 -3.93
CA VAL A 161 -0.95 11.15 -4.58
C VAL A 161 -0.73 10.04 -3.55
N LEU A 162 -1.16 8.83 -3.89
CA LEU A 162 -0.92 7.59 -3.17
C LEU A 162 -0.27 6.56 -4.10
N ILE A 163 0.80 5.94 -3.64
CA ILE A 163 1.56 4.91 -4.36
C ILE A 163 1.37 3.58 -3.63
N HIS A 164 1.18 2.51 -4.40
CA HIS A 164 1.11 1.15 -3.88
C HIS A 164 2.01 0.24 -4.72
N ILE A 165 2.96 -0.40 -4.05
CA ILE A 165 3.92 -1.33 -4.60
C ILE A 165 3.88 -2.64 -3.84
N LYS A 166 3.79 -3.77 -4.54
CA LYS A 166 3.73 -5.07 -3.87
C LYS A 166 5.07 -5.53 -3.29
N THR A 167 6.16 -5.12 -3.94
CA THR A 167 7.55 -5.47 -3.60
C THR A 167 8.31 -4.16 -3.36
N PRO A 168 8.30 -3.65 -2.12
CA PRO A 168 8.82 -2.33 -1.77
C PRO A 168 10.29 -2.12 -2.18
N GLU A 169 11.09 -3.17 -2.18
CA GLU A 169 12.50 -3.18 -2.57
C GLU A 169 12.71 -2.77 -4.04
N PHE A 170 11.69 -2.90 -4.90
CA PHE A 170 11.73 -2.43 -6.28
C PHE A 170 11.39 -0.96 -6.45
N PHE A 171 11.09 -0.22 -5.38
CA PHE A 171 10.75 1.20 -5.50
C PHE A 171 11.84 2.01 -6.23
N ARG A 172 13.12 1.75 -5.93
CA ARG A 172 14.25 2.36 -6.66
C ARG A 172 14.14 2.12 -8.17
N CYS A 173 13.85 0.88 -8.57
CA CYS A 173 13.73 0.49 -9.97
C CYS A 173 12.58 1.25 -10.64
N PHE A 174 11.42 1.32 -9.99
CA PHE A 174 10.28 2.06 -10.50
C PHE A 174 10.56 3.56 -10.62
N HIS A 175 11.15 4.18 -9.60
CA HIS A 175 11.44 5.61 -9.61
C HIS A 175 12.39 5.98 -10.76
N GLN A 176 13.50 5.24 -10.92
CA GLN A 176 14.45 5.48 -12.01
C GLN A 176 13.79 5.34 -13.40
N LEU A 177 13.02 4.26 -13.60
CA LEU A 177 12.37 4.03 -14.89
C LEU A 177 11.23 5.03 -15.12
N LEU A 178 10.50 5.45 -14.09
CA LEU A 178 9.46 6.49 -14.22
C LEU A 178 10.06 7.82 -14.69
N ASN A 179 11.26 8.20 -14.23
CA ASN A 179 11.92 9.42 -14.71
C ASN A 179 12.16 9.38 -16.23
N ILE A 180 12.56 8.23 -16.74
CA ILE A 180 12.88 8.03 -18.17
C ILE A 180 11.61 7.93 -19.00
N TYR A 181 10.62 7.20 -18.51
CA TYR A 181 9.41 6.90 -19.26
C TYR A 181 8.29 7.93 -19.05
N SER A 182 8.40 8.85 -18.08
CA SER A 182 7.38 9.84 -17.70
C SER A 182 6.65 10.44 -18.90
N ASN A 183 7.39 11.01 -19.85
CA ASN A 183 6.84 11.62 -21.06
C ASN A 183 6.06 10.64 -21.96
N SER A 184 6.57 9.42 -22.12
CA SER A 184 5.86 8.38 -22.89
C SER A 184 4.61 7.87 -22.17
N LEU A 185 4.59 7.95 -20.84
CA LEU A 185 3.46 7.53 -20.00
C LEU A 185 2.36 8.59 -19.92
N LEU A 186 2.70 9.89 -20.02
CA LEU A 186 1.74 11.01 -20.03
C LEU A 186 0.63 10.81 -21.06
N ASN A 187 0.99 10.34 -22.26
CA ASN A 187 0.06 10.15 -23.37
C ASN A 187 -0.73 8.83 -23.32
N SER A 188 -0.52 8.00 -22.30
CA SER A 188 -1.27 6.75 -22.18
C SER A 188 -2.71 7.05 -21.74
N SER A 189 -3.71 6.49 -22.42
CA SER A 189 -5.13 6.60 -22.04
C SER A 189 -5.53 5.58 -20.96
N HIS A 190 -4.56 4.98 -20.27
CA HIS A 190 -4.75 3.81 -19.41
C HIS A 190 -4.92 4.19 -17.94
N TYR A 191 -5.86 5.09 -17.66
CA TYR A 191 -6.24 5.44 -16.30
C TYR A 191 -7.61 4.87 -15.96
N SER A 192 -7.77 4.43 -14.72
CA SER A 192 -9.08 4.07 -14.15
C SER A 192 -9.50 5.15 -13.16
N GLN A 193 -10.75 5.62 -13.24
CA GLN A 193 -11.28 6.59 -12.30
C GLN A 193 -11.82 5.91 -11.05
N PHE A 194 -11.47 6.48 -9.90
CA PHE A 194 -11.89 6.03 -8.58
C PHE A 194 -12.40 7.23 -7.77
N LYS A 195 -13.30 6.96 -6.83
CA LYS A 195 -13.74 7.89 -5.81
C LYS A 195 -13.22 7.39 -4.45
N LEU A 196 -12.59 8.25 -3.66
CA LEU A 196 -12.31 7.95 -2.26
C LEU A 196 -13.63 8.05 -1.49
N ILE A 197 -14.02 6.96 -0.82
CA ILE A 197 -15.29 6.86 -0.08
C ILE A 197 -15.11 7.01 1.43
N GLY A 198 -13.87 6.89 1.92
CA GLY A 198 -13.57 6.98 3.34
C GLY A 198 -12.09 6.79 3.64
N LYS A 199 -11.63 7.43 4.73
CA LYS A 199 -10.35 7.16 5.39
C LYS A 199 -10.67 6.66 6.80
N VAL A 200 -10.21 5.47 7.14
CA VAL A 200 -10.40 4.89 8.48
C VAL A 200 -9.06 4.94 9.19
N PHE A 201 -8.98 5.54 10.38
CA PHE A 201 -7.74 5.61 11.13
C PHE A 201 -7.87 5.00 12.53
N GLN A 202 -6.77 4.47 13.06
CA GLN A 202 -6.76 3.81 14.36
C GLN A 202 -6.90 4.81 15.50
N ARG A 203 -7.76 4.52 16.49
CA ARG A 203 -7.84 5.33 17.72
C ARG A 203 -6.55 5.19 18.54
N GLN A 204 -6.08 6.30 19.09
CA GLN A 204 -4.91 6.35 19.98
C GLN A 204 -5.15 5.60 21.29
N GLY A 205 -6.27 5.92 21.94
CA GLY A 205 -6.75 5.28 23.17
C GLY A 205 -7.76 4.20 22.83
N SER A 206 -7.35 2.95 22.95
CA SER A 206 -8.16 1.75 22.77
C SER A 206 -7.82 0.77 23.87
N ASN A 207 -8.82 0.15 24.50
CA ASN A 207 -8.55 -0.95 25.44
C ASN A 207 -8.13 -2.24 24.72
N PHE A 208 -8.32 -2.30 23.40
CA PHE A 208 -8.06 -3.47 22.58
C PHE A 208 -6.68 -3.41 21.91
N ILE A 209 -6.36 -2.31 21.19
CA ILE A 209 -5.02 -2.09 20.60
C ILE A 209 -4.69 -0.60 20.69
N SER A 210 -3.89 -0.22 21.69
CA SER A 210 -3.47 1.16 21.88
C SER A 210 -2.22 1.49 21.06
N ILE A 211 -2.20 2.71 20.53
CA ILE A 211 -1.03 3.34 19.90
C ILE A 211 -0.76 4.69 20.56
N GLU A 212 -1.00 4.77 21.88
CA GLU A 212 -0.85 6.00 22.67
C GLU A 212 0.59 6.57 22.52
N GLY A 213 0.68 7.85 22.18
CA GLY A 213 1.95 8.53 21.88
C GLY A 213 2.41 8.43 20.40
N THR A 214 1.64 7.81 19.51
CA THR A 214 1.90 7.79 18.05
C THR A 214 0.97 8.75 17.30
N ILE A 215 1.03 8.81 15.96
CA ILE A 215 0.14 9.62 15.12
C ILE A 215 -0.91 8.72 14.44
N PRO A 216 -2.18 8.69 14.89
CA PRO A 216 -3.30 7.89 14.37
C PRO A 216 -3.42 7.84 12.85
N HIS A 217 -3.27 8.99 12.20
CA HIS A 217 -3.44 9.11 10.75
C HIS A 217 -2.37 8.38 9.93
N ARG A 218 -1.30 7.92 10.58
CA ARG A 218 -0.29 7.05 9.98
C ARG A 218 -0.65 5.56 10.07
N ASN A 219 -1.64 5.21 10.88
CA ASN A 219 -2.33 3.90 10.87
C ASN A 219 -3.71 4.09 10.27
N CYS A 220 -3.79 4.22 8.95
CA CYS A 220 -5.06 4.41 8.27
C CYS A 220 -5.26 3.51 7.06
N VAL A 221 -6.52 3.40 6.63
CA VAL A 221 -6.93 2.62 5.47
C VAL A 221 -7.84 3.50 4.63
N TYR A 222 -7.48 3.65 3.35
CA TYR A 222 -8.24 4.42 2.37
C TYR A 222 -9.16 3.47 1.59
N PHE A 223 -10.44 3.81 1.52
CA PHE A 223 -11.41 3.05 0.75
C PHE A 223 -11.73 3.79 -0.53
N PHE A 224 -11.64 3.10 -1.66
CA PHE A 224 -11.89 3.65 -2.98
C PHE A 224 -13.05 2.91 -3.65
N LYS A 225 -13.73 3.49 -4.63
CA LYS A 225 -14.65 2.75 -5.50
C LYS A 225 -14.47 3.19 -6.96
N PRO A 226 -14.50 2.26 -7.95
CA PRO A 226 -14.46 2.63 -9.36
C PRO A 226 -15.63 3.54 -9.75
N PHE A 227 -15.34 4.61 -10.51
CA PHE A 227 -16.32 5.63 -10.91
C PHE A 227 -17.39 5.14 -11.92
N PHE A 228 -17.22 3.97 -12.54
CA PHE A 228 -18.17 3.47 -13.56
C PHE A 228 -19.17 2.44 -13.05
N LYS A 229 -19.13 2.09 -11.75
CA LYS A 229 -20.08 1.17 -11.10
C LYS A 229 -21.09 1.88 -10.20
N LEU A 230 -21.25 3.20 -10.37
CA LEU A 230 -22.02 4.08 -9.50
C LEU A 230 -23.51 4.05 -9.91
N SER A 231 -24.24 2.99 -9.59
CA SER A 231 -25.69 2.97 -9.84
C SER A 231 -26.50 3.65 -8.72
N ASN A 232 -26.06 3.62 -7.46
CA ASN A 232 -26.79 4.22 -6.32
C ASN A 232 -25.87 4.99 -5.35
N GLN A 233 -26.38 6.04 -4.69
CA GLN A 233 -25.64 6.83 -3.69
C GLN A 233 -25.35 6.06 -2.39
N GLU A 234 -26.16 5.06 -2.03
CA GLU A 234 -25.95 4.22 -0.84
C GLU A 234 -24.68 3.36 -0.93
N ASP A 235 -24.08 3.24 -2.12
CA ASP A 235 -22.84 2.50 -2.34
C ASP A 235 -21.58 3.21 -1.80
N PHE A 236 -21.65 4.45 -1.30
CA PHE A 236 -20.46 5.24 -0.93
C PHE A 236 -20.17 5.35 0.56
N ILE A 237 -20.78 4.50 1.39
CA ILE A 237 -20.61 4.58 2.85
C ILE A 237 -19.74 3.42 3.31
N ILE A 238 -18.80 3.72 4.21
CA ILE A 238 -18.11 2.68 4.97
C ILE A 238 -19.08 2.17 6.03
N ASN A 239 -19.64 0.99 5.82
CA ASN A 239 -20.62 0.38 6.70
C ASN A 239 -20.25 -1.07 7.05
N ARG A 240 -21.08 -1.71 7.89
CA ARG A 240 -20.91 -3.10 8.33
C ARG A 240 -20.77 -4.08 7.17
N GLU A 241 -21.57 -3.92 6.11
CA GLU A 241 -21.57 -4.82 4.94
C GLU A 241 -20.26 -4.73 4.17
N LEU A 242 -19.75 -3.52 3.97
CA LEU A 242 -18.44 -3.29 3.35
C LEU A 242 -17.34 -4.00 4.15
N PHE A 243 -17.32 -3.85 5.48
CA PHE A 243 -16.34 -4.52 6.34
C PHE A 243 -16.45 -6.05 6.34
N GLN A 244 -17.67 -6.60 6.27
CA GLN A 244 -17.88 -8.05 6.14
C GLN A 244 -17.24 -8.62 4.87
N MET A 245 -17.19 -7.86 3.77
CA MET A 245 -16.49 -8.29 2.55
C MET A 245 -14.99 -8.54 2.81
N TYR A 246 -14.39 -7.80 3.75
CA TYR A 246 -12.97 -7.90 4.13
C TYR A 246 -12.70 -8.95 5.21
N SER A 247 -13.72 -9.45 5.92
CA SER A 247 -13.54 -10.59 6.84
C SER A 247 -13.02 -11.85 6.14
N ASN A 248 -13.32 -12.00 4.84
CA ASN A 248 -12.75 -13.08 4.02
C ASN A 248 -11.25 -12.87 3.77
N THR A 249 -10.81 -11.62 3.61
CA THR A 249 -9.39 -11.25 3.51
C THR A 249 -8.65 -11.61 4.80
N PHE A 250 -9.23 -11.31 5.97
CA PHE A 250 -8.66 -11.70 7.27
C PHE A 250 -8.36 -13.20 7.37
N LYS A 251 -9.34 -14.04 7.00
CA LYS A 251 -9.18 -15.51 6.99
C LYS A 251 -8.19 -16.00 5.95
N MET A 252 -8.15 -15.37 4.77
CA MET A 252 -7.28 -15.78 3.67
C MET A 252 -5.80 -15.48 3.92
N PHE A 253 -5.50 -14.37 4.59
CA PHE A 253 -4.12 -13.94 4.87
C PHE A 253 -3.59 -14.44 6.22
N ASP A 254 -4.39 -15.20 6.97
CA ASP A 254 -4.09 -15.67 8.32
C ASP A 254 -3.54 -14.54 9.21
N LEU A 255 -4.21 -13.37 9.14
CA LEU A 255 -3.79 -12.16 9.87
C LEU A 255 -3.83 -12.34 11.40
N GLY A 256 -4.33 -13.47 11.88
CA GLY A 256 -4.33 -13.89 13.27
C GLY A 256 -3.03 -14.57 13.73
N ASN A 257 -2.18 -15.06 12.82
CA ASN A 257 -0.90 -15.70 13.13
C ASN A 257 0.25 -14.84 12.59
N ASP A 258 1.18 -14.47 13.47
CA ASP A 258 2.34 -13.65 13.14
C ASP A 258 3.12 -14.17 11.91
N SER A 259 3.63 -13.22 11.09
CA SER A 259 4.56 -13.33 9.94
C SER A 259 4.01 -12.93 8.55
N SER A 260 2.83 -12.32 8.44
CA SER A 260 2.46 -11.73 7.15
C SER A 260 3.29 -10.47 6.91
N ASN A 261 4.36 -10.49 6.11
CA ASN A 261 5.09 -9.28 5.67
C ASN A 261 4.15 -8.32 4.88
N LEU A 262 3.27 -7.59 5.58
CA LEU A 262 2.37 -6.55 5.07
C LEU A 262 3.03 -5.18 5.15
N GLN A 263 4.10 -5.05 5.93
CA GLN A 263 4.90 -3.83 6.03
C GLN A 263 5.33 -3.30 4.64
N LYS A 264 5.20 -1.98 4.48
CA LYS A 264 5.82 -1.14 3.41
C LYS A 264 5.25 -1.24 1.99
N LYS A 265 4.05 -1.79 1.77
CA LYS A 265 3.47 -1.86 0.41
C LYS A 265 2.87 -0.55 -0.08
N PHE A 266 2.64 0.40 0.80
CA PHE A 266 1.89 1.61 0.51
C PHE A 266 2.59 2.87 0.96
N TYR A 267 2.41 3.89 0.14
CA TYR A 267 3.34 4.97 0.05
C TYR A 267 2.58 6.26 -0.27
N SER A 268 2.30 7.09 0.73
CA SER A 268 1.69 8.42 0.61
C SER A 268 2.76 9.47 0.32
N ILE A 269 2.66 10.27 -0.75
CA ILE A 269 3.69 11.27 -1.11
C ILE A 269 4.06 12.21 0.05
N TYR A 270 3.19 12.34 1.06
CA TYR A 270 3.37 13.20 2.23
C TYR A 270 3.70 12.46 3.55
N ASP A 271 3.66 11.12 3.58
CA ASP A 271 3.89 10.31 4.81
C ASP A 271 4.80 9.11 4.53
N MET A 272 6.14 9.24 4.41
CA MET A 272 6.92 8.04 4.08
C MET A 272 8.41 8.00 4.42
N ASP A 273 8.75 7.43 5.58
CA ASP A 273 9.54 6.18 5.77
C ASP A 273 9.64 5.92 7.29
N CYS A 274 8.87 5.00 7.88
CA CYS A 274 8.83 4.87 9.34
C CYS A 274 9.71 3.72 9.88
N PRO A 275 10.62 3.99 10.84
CA PRO A 275 11.12 2.97 11.75
C PRO A 275 10.06 2.65 12.83
N ASN A 276 9.77 1.36 13.00
CA ASN A 276 8.67 0.71 13.75
C ASN A 276 8.60 0.96 15.28
N ASP A 277 9.07 2.08 15.80
CA ASP A 277 9.70 2.04 17.12
C ASP A 277 8.74 2.04 18.34
N LYS A 278 7.42 2.27 18.23
CA LYS A 278 6.55 2.41 19.43
C LYS A 278 5.06 2.07 19.22
N ILE A 279 4.68 0.80 19.34
CA ILE A 279 3.27 0.41 19.60
C ILE A 279 3.19 -0.13 21.03
N ASN A 280 2.45 0.56 21.89
CA ASN A 280 2.24 0.17 23.29
C ASN A 280 0.87 -0.49 23.44
N VAL A 281 0.80 -1.82 23.50
CA VAL A 281 -0.45 -2.51 23.82
C VAL A 281 -0.64 -2.54 25.34
N LYS A 282 -1.79 -2.06 25.80
CA LYS A 282 -2.22 -2.22 27.19
C LYS A 282 -2.85 -3.60 27.34
N ASN A 283 -2.27 -4.45 28.19
CA ASN A 283 -2.90 -5.71 28.61
C ASN A 283 -4.06 -5.41 29.59
N ASN A 284 -5.16 -4.81 29.10
CA ASN A 284 -6.37 -4.63 29.89
C ASN A 284 -7.25 -5.88 29.76
N ILE A 285 -6.78 -6.98 30.37
CA ILE A 285 -7.53 -8.25 30.47
C ILE A 285 -8.80 -8.06 31.31
N ASP A 286 -8.85 -7.04 32.18
CA ASP A 286 -9.89 -6.91 33.20
C ASP A 286 -11.20 -6.22 32.76
N ASN A 287 -11.28 -5.68 31.54
CA ASN A 287 -12.46 -4.91 31.07
C ASN A 287 -13.08 -5.40 29.75
N LEU A 288 -12.63 -6.52 29.21
CA LEU A 288 -13.22 -7.08 28.00
C LEU A 288 -14.44 -7.92 28.38
N TYR A 289 -15.63 -7.42 28.06
CA TYR A 289 -16.87 -8.19 28.10
C TYR A 289 -16.84 -9.26 27.01
N GLU A 290 -16.11 -10.35 27.24
CA GLU A 290 -16.27 -11.68 26.63
C GLU A 290 -15.12 -12.56 27.13
N ASN A 291 -15.45 -13.74 27.68
CA ASN A 291 -14.48 -14.74 28.17
C ASN A 291 -13.64 -15.41 27.06
N GLU A 292 -13.45 -14.74 25.92
CA GLU A 292 -12.64 -15.24 24.83
C GLU A 292 -11.21 -14.73 24.96
N SER A 293 -10.25 -15.65 24.79
CA SER A 293 -8.84 -15.28 24.71
C SER A 293 -8.64 -14.24 23.61
N LEU A 294 -8.00 -13.13 23.97
CA LEU A 294 -7.64 -12.08 23.02
C LEU A 294 -6.95 -12.67 21.77
N PRO A 295 -7.21 -12.12 20.58
CA PRO A 295 -6.50 -12.52 19.37
C PRO A 295 -4.97 -12.43 19.56
N PRO A 296 -4.17 -13.27 18.87
CA PRO A 296 -2.72 -13.24 19.02
C PRO A 296 -2.09 -11.85 18.71
N TYR A 297 -2.61 -11.11 17.72
CA TYR A 297 -2.15 -9.74 17.43
C TYR A 297 -2.50 -8.69 18.51
N SER A 298 -3.34 -9.05 19.48
CA SER A 298 -3.66 -8.21 20.64
C SER A 298 -2.70 -8.48 21.81
N ASN A 299 -1.85 -9.50 21.73
CA ASN A 299 -0.80 -9.75 22.71
C ASN A 299 0.53 -9.17 22.20
N ILE A 300 1.42 -8.80 23.12
CA ILE A 300 2.83 -8.55 22.80
C ILE A 300 3.61 -9.72 23.38
N GLU A 301 4.39 -10.41 22.54
CA GLU A 301 5.67 -10.96 22.98
C GLU A 301 6.76 -9.90 22.78
#